data_AF-A0A5B0NB46-F1
#
_entry.id   AF-A0A5B0NB46-F1
#
_cell.length_a   1.000
_cell.length_b   1.000
_cell.length_c   1.000
_cell.angle_alpha   90.00
_cell.angle_beta   90.00
_cell.angle_gamma   90.00
#
_symmetry.space_group_name_H-M   'P 1'
#
loop_
_entity.id
_entity.type
_entity.pdbx_description
1 polymer ?
#
loop_
_entity_poly.entity_id
_entity_poly.type
_entity_poly.pdbx_seq_one_letter_code
_entity_poly.pdbx_strand_id
1 'polypeptide(L)'
;MHCQWTTYLALVPFFLQVSLVQSDDIPCKICPKYCPKGTIPGILEPTKAQCQYTCGVLRGHSGCMKNILCDQYECKRCGWAALKATSACSDSHPIPPIYYYKSGDNQYTYIKRDYESGS
;
A
#
# COMPACT_ATOMS: atom_id res chain seq x y z
N MET A 1 17.44 33.99 56.39
CA MET A 1 17.57 32.67 55.76
C MET A 1 16.58 32.60 54.61
N HIS A 2 17.05 32.74 53.37
CA HIS A 2 16.22 32.66 52.16
C HIS A 2 16.59 31.36 51.43
N CYS A 3 15.61 30.47 51.25
CA CYS A 3 15.77 29.22 50.52
C CYS A 3 15.02 29.37 49.20
N GLN A 4 15.75 29.55 48.10
CA GLN A 4 15.19 29.59 46.76
C GLN A 4 15.10 28.17 46.21
N TRP A 5 13.89 27.75 45.85
CA TRP A 5 13.65 26.51 45.11
C TRP A 5 13.56 26.87 43.62
N THR A 6 14.52 26.40 42.83
CA THR A 6 14.52 26.52 41.37
C THR A 6 13.79 25.32 40.76
N THR A 7 12.65 25.60 40.14
CA THR A 7 11.86 24.63 39.38
C THR A 7 12.52 24.41 38.02
N TYR A 8 13.19 23.27 37.83
CA TYR A 8 13.68 22.85 36.53
C TYR A 8 12.50 22.32 35.68
N LEU A 9 11.99 23.16 34.77
CA LEU A 9 11.14 22.72 33.67
C LEU A 9 12.03 22.01 32.64
N ALA A 10 12.11 20.69 32.72
CA ALA A 10 12.72 19.86 31.69
C ALA A 10 11.85 19.90 30.42
N LEU A 11 12.22 20.76 29.47
CA LEU A 11 11.72 20.75 28.10
C LEU A 11 12.18 19.45 27.44
N VAL A 12 11.30 18.45 27.39
CA VAL A 12 11.52 17.25 26.57
C VAL A 12 11.31 17.66 25.11
N PRO A 13 12.34 17.62 24.25
CA PRO A 13 12.16 17.90 22.83
C PRO A 13 11.26 16.81 22.24
N PHE A 14 10.09 17.23 21.79
CA PHE A 14 9.16 16.43 21.00
C PHE A 14 9.85 16.14 19.67
N PHE A 15 10.63 15.06 19.60
CA PHE A 15 11.21 14.57 18.35
C PHE A 15 10.04 14.14 17.45
N LEU A 16 9.60 15.05 16.57
CA LEU A 16 8.78 14.72 15.42
C LEU A 16 9.56 13.71 14.57
N GLN A 17 9.30 12.42 14.80
CA GLN A 17 9.66 11.37 13.87
C GLN A 17 8.77 11.53 12.63
N VAL A 18 9.19 12.40 11.72
CA VAL A 18 8.69 12.42 10.36
C VAL A 18 9.13 11.10 9.74
N SER A 19 8.25 10.10 9.81
CA SER A 19 8.47 8.82 9.15
C SER A 19 8.54 9.09 7.65
N LEU A 20 9.76 9.02 7.11
CA LEU A 20 10.04 9.11 5.69
C LEU A 20 9.31 7.93 5.04
N VAL A 21 8.12 8.18 4.47
CA VAL A 21 7.42 7.18 3.66
C VAL A 21 8.26 6.98 2.40
N GLN A 22 9.10 5.94 2.42
CA GLN A 22 9.78 5.47 1.22
C GLN A 22 8.71 4.98 0.25
N SER A 23 8.40 5.81 -0.74
CA SER A 23 7.59 5.43 -1.89
C SER A 23 8.37 4.38 -2.68
N ASP A 24 8.00 3.11 -2.54
CA ASP A 24 8.47 2.08 -3.46
C ASP A 24 7.97 2.44 -4.86
N ASP A 25 8.87 2.86 -5.76
CA ASP A 25 8.53 3.11 -7.16
C ASP A 25 8.27 1.75 -7.85
N ILE A 26 7.00 1.37 -7.97
CA ILE A 26 6.62 0.12 -8.63
C ILE A 26 6.52 0.37 -10.14
N PRO A 27 7.32 -0.31 -10.99
CA PRO A 27 7.23 -0.12 -12.43
C PRO A 27 5.94 -0.74 -12.98
N CYS A 28 5.22 -0.01 -13.82
CA CYS A 28 4.11 -0.55 -14.61
C CYS A 28 4.67 -1.45 -15.71
N LYS A 29 4.67 -2.77 -15.45
CA LYS A 29 5.13 -3.80 -16.41
C LYS A 29 4.29 -3.89 -17.69
N ILE A 30 3.15 -3.19 -17.73
CA ILE A 30 2.20 -3.22 -18.82
C ILE A 30 2.47 -2.12 -19.86
N CYS A 31 2.89 -0.93 -19.41
CA CYS A 31 3.22 0.19 -20.30
C CYS A 31 4.17 -0.18 -21.45
N PRO A 32 5.29 -0.90 -21.23
CA PRO A 32 6.19 -1.28 -22.32
C PRO A 32 5.53 -2.14 -23.42
N LYS A 33 4.44 -2.85 -23.09
CA LYS A 33 3.72 -3.72 -24.01
C LYS A 33 2.58 -3.01 -24.76
N TYR A 34 1.94 -2.03 -24.13
CA TYR A 34 0.71 -1.40 -24.68
C TYR A 34 0.83 0.10 -24.96
N CYS A 35 1.95 0.75 -24.64
CA CYS A 35 2.24 2.15 -24.99
C CYS A 35 3.32 2.19 -26.10
N PRO A 36 2.94 2.24 -27.39
CA PRO A 36 3.81 1.85 -28.52
C PRO A 36 4.92 2.86 -28.91
N LYS A 37 5.42 3.73 -28.03
CA LYS A 37 6.54 4.63 -28.38
C LYS A 37 7.49 4.89 -27.21
N GLY A 38 8.56 4.09 -27.11
CA GLY A 38 9.80 4.46 -26.41
C GLY A 38 9.64 5.02 -25.00
N THR A 39 8.56 4.68 -24.30
CA THR A 39 8.21 5.35 -23.05
C THR A 39 8.78 4.54 -21.91
N ILE A 40 9.59 5.20 -21.08
CA ILE A 40 10.00 4.73 -19.76
C ILE A 40 8.79 4.05 -19.10
N PRO A 41 8.91 2.81 -18.56
CA PRO A 41 7.79 2.14 -17.92
C PRO A 41 7.12 3.14 -16.98
N GLY A 42 5.81 3.35 -17.16
CA GLY A 42 5.08 4.26 -16.28
C GLY A 42 5.28 3.80 -14.83
N ILE A 43 5.34 4.73 -13.89
CA ILE A 43 5.36 4.36 -12.48
C ILE A 43 3.91 4.10 -12.07
N LEU A 44 3.70 3.05 -11.28
CA LEU A 44 2.43 2.81 -10.59
C LEU A 44 2.41 3.72 -9.37
N GLU A 45 1.52 4.70 -9.38
CA GLU A 45 1.39 5.66 -8.29
C GLU A 45 0.45 5.11 -7.21
N PRO A 46 0.78 5.25 -5.92
CA PRO A 46 -0.09 4.79 -4.85
C PRO A 46 -1.39 5.59 -4.86
N THR A 47 -2.52 4.89 -4.85
CA THR A 47 -3.86 5.52 -4.82
C THR A 47 -4.27 5.97 -3.42
N LYS A 48 -3.46 5.66 -2.39
CA LYS A 48 -3.79 5.75 -0.95
C LYS A 48 -4.99 4.90 -0.51
N ALA A 49 -5.58 4.12 -1.41
CA ALA A 49 -6.59 3.15 -1.05
C ALA A 49 -5.93 1.87 -0.54
N GLN A 50 -6.32 1.46 0.66
CA GLN A 50 -6.05 0.13 1.18
C GLN A 50 -7.29 -0.74 0.97
N CYS A 51 -7.07 -1.97 0.53
CA CYS A 51 -8.12 -2.90 0.17
C CYS A 51 -7.80 -4.30 0.69
N GLN A 52 -8.81 -5.18 0.71
CA GLN A 52 -8.63 -6.58 1.10
C GLN A 52 -9.05 -7.49 -0.04
N TYR A 53 -8.19 -8.44 -0.36
CA TYR A 53 -8.44 -9.50 -1.33
C TYR A 53 -8.03 -10.84 -0.76
N THR A 54 -8.65 -11.92 -1.23
CA THR A 54 -8.26 -13.26 -0.79
C THR A 54 -6.88 -13.61 -1.32
N CYS A 55 -6.12 -14.36 -0.54
CA CYS A 55 -4.82 -14.92 -0.93
C CYS A 55 -4.89 -15.64 -2.29
N GLY A 56 -5.98 -16.38 -2.54
CA GLY A 56 -6.23 -17.04 -3.82
C GLY A 56 -6.37 -16.07 -5.00
N VAL A 57 -7.12 -14.97 -4.83
CA VAL A 57 -7.26 -13.93 -5.88
C VAL A 57 -5.91 -13.26 -6.18
N LEU A 58 -5.10 -13.03 -5.14
CA LEU A 58 -3.76 -12.46 -5.27
C LEU A 58 -2.72 -13.46 -5.81
N ARG A 59 -3.13 -14.68 -6.18
CA ARG A 59 -2.25 -15.76 -6.65
C ARG A 59 -1.17 -16.17 -5.63
N GLY A 60 -1.45 -16.01 -4.33
CA GLY A 60 -0.58 -16.47 -3.25
C GLY A 60 -0.63 -17.99 -3.08
N HIS A 61 -1.82 -18.54 -2.81
CA HIS A 61 -2.04 -19.98 -2.79
C HIS A 61 -3.42 -20.34 -3.34
N SER A 62 -3.48 -21.34 -4.21
CA SER A 62 -4.72 -21.77 -4.87
C SER A 62 -5.76 -22.21 -3.84
N GLY A 63 -6.97 -21.67 -3.93
CA GLY A 63 -8.08 -22.02 -3.03
C GLY A 63 -8.01 -21.39 -1.63
N CYS A 64 -6.98 -20.60 -1.30
CA CYS A 64 -6.94 -19.92 0.00
C CYS A 64 -7.90 -18.71 0.03
N MET A 65 -8.85 -18.75 0.97
CA MET A 65 -9.90 -17.73 1.12
C MET A 65 -9.58 -16.66 2.16
N LYS A 66 -8.38 -16.67 2.76
CA LYS A 66 -7.98 -15.67 3.75
C LYS A 66 -7.76 -14.31 3.11
N ASN A 67 -8.34 -13.27 3.71
CA ASN A 67 -8.16 -11.89 3.26
C ASN A 67 -6.79 -11.36 3.68
N ILE A 68 -6.13 -10.69 2.74
CA ILE A 68 -4.83 -10.03 2.93
C ILE A 68 -4.99 -8.55 2.61
N LEU A 69 -4.41 -7.70 3.46
CA LEU A 69 -4.37 -6.26 3.23
C LEU A 69 -3.45 -5.96 2.05
N CYS A 70 -3.91 -5.08 1.16
CA CYS A 70 -3.20 -4.70 -0.05
C CYS A 70 -3.24 -3.19 -0.24
N ASP A 71 -2.13 -2.65 -0.70
CA ASP A 71 -2.06 -1.29 -1.22
C ASP A 71 -2.34 -1.31 -2.72
N GLN A 72 -3.19 -0.38 -3.15
CA GLN A 72 -3.55 -0.23 -4.55
C GLN A 72 -2.71 0.87 -5.20
N TYR A 73 -2.21 0.55 -6.40
CA TYR A 73 -1.49 1.49 -7.25
C TYR A 73 -2.15 1.58 -8.62
N GLU A 74 -2.03 2.74 -9.27
CA GLU A 74 -2.60 2.98 -10.59
C GLU A 74 -1.57 3.64 -11.51
N CYS A 75 -1.55 3.21 -12.77
CA CYS A 75 -0.74 3.83 -13.79
C CYS A 75 -1.61 4.83 -14.57
N LYS A 76 -1.35 6.12 -14.36
CA LYS A 76 -2.06 7.22 -15.03
C LYS A 76 -1.90 7.25 -16.54
N ARG A 77 -0.94 6.50 -17.10
CA ARG A 77 -0.68 6.47 -18.55
C ARG A 77 -1.50 5.42 -19.31
N CYS A 78 -1.63 4.22 -18.76
CA CYS A 78 -2.23 3.09 -19.47
C CYS A 78 -3.55 2.60 -18.86
N GLY A 79 -3.97 3.15 -17.71
CA GLY A 79 -5.19 2.75 -17.01
C GLY A 79 -5.10 1.36 -16.37
N TRP A 80 -3.91 0.76 -16.31
CA TRP A 80 -3.69 -0.45 -15.52
C TRP A 80 -3.40 -0.09 -14.06
N ALA A 81 -3.82 -0.96 -13.17
CA ALA A 81 -3.61 -0.87 -11.74
C ALA A 81 -2.92 -2.14 -11.22
N ALA A 82 -2.42 -2.05 -10.00
CA ALA A 82 -1.79 -3.17 -9.32
C ALA A 82 -2.18 -3.21 -7.84
N LEU A 83 -2.20 -4.42 -7.29
CA LEU A 83 -2.35 -4.69 -5.86
C LEU A 83 -1.03 -5.27 -5.34
N LYS A 84 -0.50 -4.68 -4.27
CA LYS A 84 0.66 -5.20 -3.54
C LYS A 84 0.20 -5.59 -2.14
N ALA A 85 0.36 -6.86 -1.78
CA ALA A 85 0.09 -7.32 -0.43
C ALA A 85 1.04 -6.63 0.57
N THR A 86 0.50 -6.14 1.68
CA THR A 86 1.27 -5.47 2.74
C THR A 86 1.72 -6.44 3.83
N SER A 87 1.14 -7.64 3.87
CA SER A 87 1.49 -8.69 4.82
C SER A 87 1.41 -10.10 4.20
N ALA A 88 2.02 -11.06 4.88
CA ALA A 88 1.87 -12.48 4.56
C ALA A 88 0.47 -12.99 4.94
N CYS A 89 0.06 -14.09 4.32
CA CYS A 89 -1.17 -14.78 4.68
C CYS A 89 -1.09 -15.34 6.11
N SER A 90 -2.19 -15.31 6.87
CA SER A 90 -2.26 -15.88 8.22
C SER A 90 -1.90 -17.36 8.30
N ASP A 91 -2.14 -18.08 7.20
CA ASP A 91 -1.92 -19.52 7.09
C ASP A 91 -0.47 -19.84 6.63
N SER A 92 0.47 -18.92 6.87
CA SER A 92 1.89 -19.06 6.56
C SER A 92 2.24 -19.28 5.08
N HIS A 93 1.36 -18.89 4.16
CA HIS A 93 1.71 -18.81 2.74
C HIS A 93 2.70 -17.66 2.49
N PRO A 94 3.60 -17.78 1.49
CA PRO A 94 4.44 -16.68 1.06
C PRO A 94 3.63 -15.42 0.73
N ILE A 95 4.25 -14.24 0.87
CA ILE A 95 3.63 -12.98 0.44
C ILE A 95 3.27 -13.10 -1.05
N PRO A 96 2.00 -12.90 -1.44
CA PRO A 96 1.60 -13.00 -2.84
C PRO A 96 2.38 -12.03 -3.74
N PRO A 97 2.60 -12.39 -5.03
CA PRO A 97 3.20 -11.47 -5.99
C PRO A 97 2.29 -10.27 -6.26
N ILE A 98 2.86 -9.19 -6.81
CA ILE A 98 2.07 -8.04 -7.26
C ILE A 98 1.07 -8.48 -8.34
N TYR A 99 -0.21 -8.21 -8.10
CA TYR A 99 -1.31 -8.56 -9.00
C TYR A 99 -1.68 -7.36 -9.88
N TYR A 100 -1.57 -7.51 -11.21
CA TYR A 100 -1.88 -6.45 -12.18
C TYR A 100 -3.26 -6.69 -12.82
N TYR A 101 -4.03 -5.62 -12.99
CA TYR A 101 -5.37 -5.65 -13.59
C TYR A 101 -5.68 -4.32 -14.31
N LYS A 102 -6.71 -4.31 -15.14
CA LYS A 102 -7.17 -3.09 -15.82
C LYS A 102 -8.17 -2.36 -14.94
N SER A 103 -7.94 -1.07 -14.67
CA SER A 103 -8.83 -0.25 -13.85
C SER A 103 -10.21 -0.18 -14.52
N GLY A 104 -11.27 -0.50 -13.78
CA GLY A 104 -12.64 -0.61 -14.30
C GLY A 104 -13.10 -2.02 -14.70
N ASP A 105 -12.19 -2.99 -14.87
CA ASP A 105 -12.54 -4.40 -15.15
C ASP A 105 -12.64 -5.27 -13.89
N ASN A 106 -12.59 -4.67 -12.69
CA ASN A 106 -12.62 -5.43 -11.45
C ASN A 106 -13.98 -6.10 -11.23
N GLN A 107 -14.09 -7.36 -11.64
CA GLN A 107 -15.18 -8.28 -11.28
C GLN A 107 -15.14 -8.70 -9.80
N TYR A 108 -14.08 -8.32 -9.06
CA TYR A 108 -13.93 -8.61 -7.64
C TYR A 108 -14.45 -7.43 -6.83
N THR A 109 -15.55 -7.66 -6.12
CA THR A 109 -16.22 -6.70 -5.26
C THR A 109 -15.22 -6.12 -4.25
N TYR A 110 -14.99 -4.81 -4.33
CA TYR A 110 -14.26 -4.05 -3.34
C TYR A 110 -14.87 -4.31 -1.95
N ILE A 111 -14.13 -4.95 -1.04
CA ILE A 111 -14.41 -4.80 0.39
C ILE A 111 -13.69 -3.53 0.82
N LYS A 112 -14.31 -2.38 0.53
CA LYS A 112 -13.86 -1.09 1.04
C LYS A 112 -14.17 -1.10 2.54
N ARG A 113 -13.18 -1.36 3.39
CA ARG A 113 -13.31 -0.94 4.78
C ARG A 113 -12.96 0.54 4.79
N ASP A 114 -13.98 1.38 4.86
CA ASP A 114 -13.79 2.74 5.32
C ASP A 114 -13.16 2.62 6.71
N TYR A 115 -11.86 2.87 6.81
CA TYR A 115 -11.19 3.01 8.09
C TYR A 115 -11.59 4.38 8.63
N GLU A 116 -12.84 4.49 9.07
CA GLU A 116 -13.26 5.64 9.86
C GLU A 116 -12.41 5.63 11.13
N SER A 117 -11.64 6.69 11.24
CA SER A 117 -10.74 7.04 12.34
C SER A 117 -11.37 6.73 13.69
N GLY A 118 -10.90 5.66 14.33
CA GLY A 118 -11.17 5.38 15.73
C GLY A 118 -10.56 6.48 16.59
N SER A 119 -11.44 7.15 17.33
CA SER A 119 -11.24 8.33 18.18
C SER A 119 -10.34 8.10 19.39
#